data_AF-A0A382FVH4-F1
#
_entry.id   AF-A0A382FVH4-F1
#
_cell.length_a   1.000
_cell.length_b   1.000
_cell.length_c   1.000
_cell.angle_alpha   90.00
_cell.angle_beta   90.00
_cell.angle_gamma   90.00
#
_symmetry.space_group_name_H-M   'P 1'
#
loop_
_entity.id
_entity.type
_entity.pdbx_description
1 polymer ?
#
loop_
_entity_poly.entity_id
_entity_poly.type
_entity_poly.pdbx_seq_one_letter_code
_entity_poly.pdbx_strand_id
1 'polypeptide(L)'
;MSIGALFGVVFAYSRNSLPKGHTVKKTFVLAAIMWLTIFLIPFLKYPANPPTIGDADTVVLRGILYLSFIAISGFSAVGFSRLYKKLETKKYLAFVGYAVFITAVFFIMPPSPDEVTAPMDLVNGFRIMSVMAVTTFWIAEAIILGLLWQKYKTKLQEP
;
A
#
# COMPACT_ATOMS: atom_id res chain seq x y z
N MET A 1 -12.99 -6.81 -6.07
CA MET A 1 -12.68 -8.26 -6.08
C MET A 1 -11.18 -8.56 -6.12
N SER A 2 -10.38 -7.88 -6.95
CA SER A 2 -8.95 -8.21 -7.15
C SER A 2 -8.01 -7.92 -5.96
N ILE A 3 -8.20 -6.80 -5.23
CA ILE A 3 -7.27 -6.41 -4.14
C ILE A 3 -7.40 -7.32 -2.90
N GLY A 4 -8.61 -7.69 -2.49
CA GLY A 4 -8.80 -8.61 -1.36
C GLY A 4 -8.23 -10.01 -1.65
N ALA A 5 -8.37 -10.51 -2.88
CA ALA A 5 -7.73 -11.75 -3.32
C ALA A 5 -6.19 -11.63 -3.28
N LEU A 6 -5.63 -10.53 -3.79
CA LEU A 6 -4.20 -10.25 -3.68
C LEU A 6 -3.73 -10.22 -2.22
N PHE A 7 -4.47 -9.52 -1.33
CA PHE A 7 -4.17 -9.45 0.09
C PHE A 7 -4.15 -10.85 0.73
N GLY A 8 -5.14 -11.68 0.44
CA GLY A 8 -5.21 -13.08 0.90
C GLY A 8 -4.04 -13.93 0.41
N VAL A 9 -3.68 -13.84 -0.88
CA VAL A 9 -2.53 -14.56 -1.45
C VAL A 9 -1.23 -14.11 -0.80
N VAL A 10 -0.99 -12.80 -0.72
CA VAL A 10 0.21 -12.25 -0.09
C VAL A 10 0.28 -12.67 1.39
N PHE A 11 -0.85 -12.66 2.11
CA PHE A 11 -0.91 -13.15 3.48
C PHE A 11 -0.54 -14.63 3.58
N ALA A 12 -1.10 -15.48 2.73
CA ALA A 12 -0.85 -16.91 2.74
C ALA A 12 0.65 -17.24 2.61
N TYR A 13 1.37 -16.53 1.73
CA TYR A 13 2.82 -16.71 1.51
C TYR A 13 3.69 -15.98 2.55
N SER A 14 3.24 -14.85 3.09
CA SER A 14 4.06 -14.02 3.98
C SER A 14 3.85 -14.28 5.48
N ARG A 15 2.79 -15.01 5.88
CA ARG A 15 2.38 -15.20 7.30
C ARG A 15 3.47 -15.69 8.25
N ASN A 16 4.47 -16.43 7.75
CA ASN A 16 5.60 -16.94 8.56
C ASN A 16 6.71 -15.90 8.74
N SER A 17 6.74 -14.89 7.89
CA SER A 17 7.69 -13.77 7.94
C SER A 17 7.17 -12.59 8.76
N LEU A 18 5.87 -12.54 9.04
CA LEU A 18 5.24 -11.52 9.86
C LEU A 18 5.50 -11.76 11.36
N PRO A 19 5.42 -10.71 12.21
CA PRO A 19 5.65 -10.83 13.65
C PRO A 19 4.86 -11.98 14.29
N LYS A 20 5.48 -12.68 15.24
CA LYS A 20 4.80 -13.75 16.00
C LYS A 20 3.59 -13.18 16.75
N GLY A 21 2.53 -13.99 16.88
CA GLY A 21 1.32 -13.62 17.60
C GLY A 21 0.04 -14.04 16.88
N HIS A 22 -1.08 -13.48 17.33
CA HIS A 22 -2.43 -13.75 16.83
C HIS A 22 -2.56 -13.42 15.33
N THR A 23 -3.34 -14.20 14.60
CA THR A 23 -3.50 -14.06 13.14
C THR A 23 -4.00 -12.68 12.75
N VAL A 24 -4.95 -12.13 13.52
CA VAL A 24 -5.48 -10.77 13.31
C VAL A 24 -4.37 -9.72 13.39
N LYS A 25 -3.44 -9.83 14.34
CA LYS A 25 -2.29 -8.91 14.42
C LYS A 25 -1.44 -8.97 13.14
N LYS A 26 -1.24 -10.17 12.59
CA LYS A 26 -0.47 -10.35 11.35
C LYS A 26 -1.18 -9.72 10.15
N THR A 27 -2.50 -9.88 10.02
CA THR A 27 -3.25 -9.25 8.92
C THR A 27 -3.21 -7.74 9.01
N PHE A 28 -3.31 -7.15 10.21
CA PHE A 28 -3.14 -5.70 10.39
C PHE A 28 -1.74 -5.21 10.01
N VAL A 29 -0.69 -5.92 10.41
CA VAL A 29 0.69 -5.55 10.01
C VAL A 29 0.85 -5.60 8.49
N LEU A 30 0.35 -6.65 7.85
CA LEU A 30 0.42 -6.76 6.40
C LEU A 30 -0.40 -5.67 5.70
N ALA A 31 -1.62 -5.40 6.18
CA ALA A 31 -2.48 -4.36 5.64
C ALA A 31 -1.84 -2.99 5.77
N ALA A 32 -1.19 -2.68 6.89
CA ALA A 32 -0.45 -1.43 7.07
C ALA A 32 0.72 -1.29 6.06
N ILE A 33 1.47 -2.37 5.83
CA ILE A 33 2.57 -2.39 4.84
C ILE A 33 2.02 -2.17 3.42
N MET A 34 0.97 -2.90 3.04
CA MET A 34 0.39 -2.79 1.70
C MET A 34 -0.33 -1.45 1.49
N TRP A 35 -1.08 -0.96 2.49
CA TRP A 35 -1.66 0.39 2.47
C TRP A 35 -0.58 1.46 2.30
N LEU A 36 0.53 1.37 3.03
CA LEU A 36 1.63 2.32 2.91
C LEU A 36 2.26 2.30 1.50
N THR A 37 2.58 1.11 1.02
CA THR A 37 3.38 0.91 -0.21
C THR A 37 2.55 1.04 -1.49
N ILE A 38 1.31 0.57 -1.49
CA ILE A 38 0.42 0.52 -2.68
C ILE A 38 -0.53 1.71 -2.72
N PHE A 39 -0.84 2.34 -1.59
CA PHE A 39 -1.75 3.48 -1.55
C PHE A 39 -1.09 4.77 -1.09
N LEU A 40 -0.63 4.87 0.16
CA LEU A 40 -0.23 6.16 0.73
C LEU A 40 0.95 6.78 -0.04
N ILE A 41 2.01 6.02 -0.27
CA ILE A 41 3.21 6.50 -0.97
C ILE A 41 2.87 6.97 -2.42
N PRO A 42 2.19 6.16 -3.25
CA PRO A 42 1.71 6.63 -4.55
C PRO A 42 0.77 7.83 -4.49
N PHE A 43 -0.15 7.85 -3.52
CA PHE A 43 -1.06 8.97 -3.32
C PHE A 43 -0.34 10.27 -2.98
N LEU A 44 0.75 10.21 -2.21
CA LEU A 44 1.56 11.40 -1.92
C LEU A 44 2.23 11.98 -3.18
N LYS A 45 2.60 11.14 -4.15
CA LYS A 45 3.23 11.59 -5.40
C LYS A 45 2.20 12.03 -6.44
N TYR A 46 1.13 11.25 -6.58
CA TYR A 46 0.06 11.44 -7.55
C TYR A 46 -1.29 11.35 -6.82
N PRO A 47 -1.71 12.42 -6.12
CA PRO A 47 -2.92 12.41 -5.32
C PRO A 47 -4.16 12.30 -6.19
N ALA A 48 -5.23 11.73 -5.63
CA ALA A 48 -6.50 11.63 -6.32
C ALA A 48 -7.09 13.03 -6.57
N ASN A 49 -7.57 13.27 -7.79
CA ASN A 49 -8.32 14.45 -8.15
C ASN A 49 -9.82 14.11 -8.25
N PRO A 50 -10.73 15.04 -7.91
CA PRO A 50 -12.15 14.82 -8.09
C PRO A 50 -12.49 14.47 -9.55
N PRO A 51 -13.63 13.79 -9.80
CA PRO A 51 -14.09 13.56 -11.16
C PRO A 51 -14.19 14.90 -11.91
N THR A 52 -13.93 14.88 -13.21
CA THR A 52 -13.83 16.04 -14.12
C THR A 52 -12.62 16.97 -13.94
N ILE A 53 -11.74 16.73 -12.96
CA ILE A 53 -10.51 17.51 -12.80
C ILE A 53 -9.30 16.78 -13.39
N GLY A 54 -8.72 17.43 -14.39
CA GLY A 54 -7.61 16.93 -15.19
C GLY A 54 -7.98 16.75 -16.65
N ASP A 55 -6.98 16.59 -17.50
CA ASP A 55 -7.18 16.49 -18.94
C ASP A 55 -7.59 15.06 -19.34
N ALA A 56 -8.51 14.94 -20.30
CA ALA A 56 -8.92 13.66 -20.86
C ALA A 56 -7.76 13.01 -21.64
N ASP A 57 -6.93 13.82 -22.30
CA ASP A 57 -5.83 13.36 -23.14
C ASP A 57 -4.68 12.75 -22.30
N THR A 58 -4.58 13.11 -21.02
CA THR A 58 -3.53 12.63 -20.11
C THR A 58 -3.96 11.46 -19.22
N VAL A 59 -5.21 10.99 -19.30
CA VAL A 59 -5.76 9.93 -18.42
C VAL A 59 -4.88 8.68 -18.44
N VAL A 60 -4.45 8.24 -19.62
CA VAL A 60 -3.60 7.05 -19.79
C VAL A 60 -2.24 7.27 -19.12
N LEU A 61 -1.61 8.43 -19.36
CA LEU A 61 -0.31 8.77 -18.79
C LEU A 61 -0.36 8.83 -17.25
N ARG A 62 -1.39 9.46 -16.67
CA ARG A 62 -1.60 9.49 -15.21
C ARG A 62 -1.75 8.08 -14.63
N GLY A 63 -2.50 7.21 -15.31
CA GLY A 63 -2.63 5.80 -14.94
C GLY A 63 -1.29 5.07 -14.95
N ILE A 64 -0.47 5.25 -15.99
CA ILE A 64 0.86 4.64 -16.11
C ILE A 64 1.78 5.15 -14.99
N LEU A 65 1.81 6.46 -14.73
CA LEU A 65 2.65 7.04 -13.67
C LEU A 65 2.27 6.48 -12.30
N TYR A 66 0.97 6.43 -11.99
CA TYR A 66 0.46 5.90 -10.73
C TYR A 66 0.79 4.40 -10.56
N LEU A 67 0.49 3.58 -11.57
CA LEU A 67 0.77 2.15 -11.54
C LEU A 67 2.28 1.84 -11.49
N SER A 68 3.10 2.63 -12.17
CA SER A 68 4.55 2.51 -12.12
C SER A 68 5.08 2.82 -10.71
N PHE A 69 4.54 3.85 -10.05
CA PHE A 69 4.94 4.19 -8.70
C PHE A 69 4.50 3.13 -7.68
N ILE A 70 3.29 2.56 -7.84
CA ILE A 70 2.85 1.39 -7.07
C ILE A 70 3.83 0.23 -7.24
N ALA A 71 4.19 -0.10 -8.48
CA ALA A 71 5.09 -1.20 -8.77
C ALA A 71 6.47 -0.96 -8.12
N ILE A 72 7.07 0.22 -8.31
CA ILE A 72 8.37 0.55 -7.73
C ILE A 72 8.33 0.49 -6.20
N SER A 73 7.32 1.12 -5.58
CA SER A 73 7.14 1.13 -4.13
C SER A 73 6.93 -0.28 -3.56
N GLY A 74 6.06 -1.07 -4.17
CA GLY A 74 5.76 -2.45 -3.75
C GLY A 74 6.96 -3.39 -3.92
N PHE A 75 7.59 -3.41 -5.10
CA PHE A 75 8.74 -4.28 -5.36
C PHE A 75 9.95 -3.90 -4.52
N SER A 76 10.22 -2.60 -4.34
CA SER A 76 11.30 -2.17 -3.46
C SER A 76 11.02 -2.54 -2.00
N ALA A 77 9.79 -2.40 -1.50
CA ALA A 77 9.43 -2.85 -0.15
C ALA A 77 9.70 -4.36 0.05
N VAL A 78 9.39 -5.19 -0.96
CA VAL A 78 9.74 -6.62 -0.93
C VAL A 78 11.26 -6.82 -0.97
N GLY A 79 11.99 -6.09 -1.81
CA GLY A 79 13.45 -6.13 -1.91
C GLY A 79 14.13 -5.78 -0.58
N PHE A 80 13.72 -4.69 0.05
CA PHE A 80 14.23 -4.26 1.36
C PHE A 80 13.79 -5.20 2.49
N SER A 81 12.62 -5.83 2.41
CA SER A 81 12.22 -6.90 3.33
C SER A 81 13.14 -8.12 3.23
N ARG A 82 13.60 -8.48 2.02
CA ARG A 82 14.62 -9.53 1.84
C ARG A 82 15.98 -9.09 2.38
N LEU A 83 16.37 -7.83 2.18
CA LEU A 83 17.60 -7.28 2.75
C LEU A 83 17.56 -7.31 4.29
N TYR A 84 16.44 -6.91 4.90
CA TYR A 84 16.21 -6.97 6.35
C TYR A 84 16.48 -8.38 6.92
N LYS A 85 16.10 -9.44 6.19
CA LYS A 85 16.33 -10.82 6.61
C LYS A 85 17.79 -11.27 6.46
N LYS A 86 18.54 -10.71 5.51
CA LYS A 86 19.97 -11.01 5.28
C LYS A 86 20.89 -10.28 6.26
N LEU A 87 20.47 -9.13 6.79
CA LEU A 87 21.26 -8.37 7.75
C LEU A 87 21.22 -9.04 9.13
N GLU A 88 22.38 -9.39 9.67
CA GLU A 88 22.49 -9.93 11.03
C GLU A 88 22.46 -8.82 12.09
N THR A 89 23.17 -7.71 11.82
CA THR A 89 23.21 -6.51 12.65
C THR A 89 22.63 -5.30 11.90
N LYS A 90 22.26 -4.24 12.63
CA LYS A 90 21.78 -2.96 12.06
C LYS A 90 20.61 -3.10 11.08
N LYS A 91 19.65 -3.99 11.37
CA LYS A 91 18.48 -4.25 10.51
C LYS A 91 17.64 -3.01 10.19
N TYR A 92 17.71 -1.96 11.01
CA TYR A 92 17.08 -0.67 10.74
C TYR A 92 17.55 -0.05 9.40
N LEU A 93 18.76 -0.38 8.92
CA LEU A 93 19.28 0.07 7.63
C LEU A 93 18.40 -0.35 6.45
N ALA A 94 17.67 -1.47 6.54
CA ALA A 94 16.73 -1.85 5.50
C ALA A 94 15.54 -0.88 5.41
N PHE A 95 15.05 -0.39 6.56
CA PHE A 95 13.98 0.60 6.61
C PHE A 95 14.47 1.98 6.15
N VAL A 96 15.64 2.40 6.63
CA VAL A 96 16.27 3.66 6.20
C VAL A 96 16.57 3.63 4.70
N GLY A 97 17.11 2.52 4.20
CA GLY A 97 17.40 2.34 2.79
C GLY A 97 16.15 2.38 1.92
N TYR A 98 15.04 1.75 2.35
CA TYR A 98 13.76 1.86 1.66
C TYR A 98 13.25 3.30 1.64
N ALA A 99 13.30 4.01 2.78
CA ALA A 99 12.87 5.39 2.88
C ALA A 99 13.68 6.31 1.95
N VAL A 100 15.01 6.21 1.98
CA VAL A 100 15.90 6.98 1.10
C VAL A 100 15.62 6.65 -0.37
N PHE A 101 15.50 5.35 -0.70
CA PHE A 101 15.22 4.91 -2.06
C PHE A 101 13.90 5.47 -2.58
N ILE A 102 12.81 5.32 -1.83
CA ILE A 102 11.49 5.75 -2.29
C ILE A 102 11.38 7.28 -2.36
N THR A 103 12.06 8.00 -1.47
CA THR A 103 12.19 9.46 -1.56
C THR A 103 12.97 9.87 -2.81
N ALA A 104 14.07 9.19 -3.15
CA ALA A 104 14.78 9.47 -4.40
C ALA A 104 13.89 9.23 -5.62
N VAL A 105 13.19 8.09 -5.67
CA VAL A 105 12.22 7.78 -6.74
C VAL A 105 11.10 8.83 -6.82
N PHE A 106 10.62 9.34 -5.67
CA PHE A 106 9.61 10.40 -5.62
C PHE A 106 10.05 11.65 -6.38
N PHE A 107 11.32 12.07 -6.25
CA PHE A 107 11.84 13.24 -6.92
C PHE A 107 12.27 12.97 -8.38
N ILE A 108 12.69 11.75 -8.69
CA ILE A 108 13.09 11.36 -10.06
C ILE A 108 11.87 11.20 -10.98
N MET A 109 10.77 10.65 -10.45
CA MET A 109 9.56 10.42 -11.25
C MET A 109 8.94 11.74 -11.71
N PRO A 110 8.42 11.82 -12.96
CA PRO A 110 7.80 13.03 -13.49
C PRO A 110 6.70 13.59 -12.58
N PRO A 111 6.44 14.91 -12.60
CA PRO A 111 5.24 15.46 -11.97
C PRO A 111 3.98 14.97 -12.70
N SER A 112 2.82 15.12 -12.05
CA SER A 112 1.53 14.95 -12.72
C SER A 112 1.44 15.92 -13.90
N PRO A 113 0.99 15.48 -15.09
CA PRO A 113 0.88 16.34 -16.27
C PRO A 113 -0.22 17.39 -16.14
N ASP A 114 -1.20 17.18 -15.26
CA ASP A 114 -2.36 18.06 -15.12
C ASP A 114 -2.17 19.13 -14.06
N GLU A 115 -2.52 20.36 -14.43
CA GLU A 115 -2.70 21.44 -13.48
C GLU A 115 -4.05 21.32 -12.75
N VAL A 116 -4.06 21.69 -11.47
CA VAL A 116 -5.27 21.71 -10.65
C VAL A 116 -5.91 23.09 -10.77
N THR A 117 -6.92 23.21 -11.62
CA THR A 117 -7.64 24.47 -11.89
C THR A 117 -8.87 24.70 -10.99
N ALA A 118 -9.32 23.65 -10.29
CA ALA A 118 -10.48 23.71 -9.42
C ALA A 118 -10.18 24.34 -8.04
N PRO A 119 -11.22 24.83 -7.32
CA PRO A 119 -11.05 25.35 -5.97
C PRO A 119 -10.38 24.33 -5.03
N MET A 120 -9.39 24.80 -4.27
CA MET A 120 -8.55 23.92 -3.46
C MET A 120 -9.34 23.23 -2.33
N ASP A 121 -10.42 23.84 -1.84
CA ASP A 121 -11.30 23.23 -0.84
C ASP A 121 -11.98 21.97 -1.36
N LEU A 122 -12.42 21.98 -2.63
CA LEU A 122 -13.03 20.82 -3.28
C LEU A 122 -11.99 19.71 -3.47
N VAL A 123 -10.80 20.07 -3.95
CA VAL A 123 -9.69 19.14 -4.23
C VAL A 123 -9.22 18.49 -2.93
N ASN A 124 -8.99 19.29 -1.89
CA ASN A 124 -8.57 18.80 -0.59
C ASN A 124 -9.65 17.95 0.09
N GLY A 125 -10.92 18.38 0.01
CA GLY A 125 -12.05 17.60 0.50
C GLY A 125 -12.09 16.21 -0.14
N PHE A 126 -11.98 16.13 -1.46
CA PHE A 126 -11.94 14.85 -2.17
C PHE A 126 -10.73 13.98 -1.79
N ARG A 127 -9.54 14.58 -1.65
CA ARG A 127 -8.31 13.89 -1.25
C ARG A 127 -8.45 13.29 0.16
N ILE A 128 -8.97 14.06 1.11
CA ILE A 128 -9.22 13.61 2.48
C ILE A 128 -10.23 12.45 2.49
N MET A 129 -11.35 12.60 1.79
CA MET A 129 -12.35 11.54 1.67
C MET A 129 -11.78 10.27 1.02
N SER A 130 -10.94 10.43 0.00
CA SER A 130 -10.26 9.30 -0.66
C SER A 130 -9.34 8.54 0.30
N VAL A 131 -8.54 9.26 1.10
CA VAL A 131 -7.68 8.65 2.12
C VAL A 131 -8.51 7.92 3.17
N MET A 132 -9.59 8.52 3.66
CA MET A 132 -10.47 7.87 4.65
C MET A 132 -11.16 6.63 4.09
N ALA A 133 -11.66 6.69 2.86
CA ALA A 133 -12.32 5.57 2.20
C ALA A 133 -11.36 4.39 2.02
N VAL A 134 -10.17 4.64 1.47
CA VAL A 134 -9.17 3.58 1.23
C VAL A 134 -8.62 3.03 2.55
N THR A 135 -8.40 3.89 3.55
CA THR A 135 -7.97 3.43 4.89
C THR A 135 -9.00 2.52 5.55
N THR A 136 -10.29 2.89 5.48
CA THR A 136 -11.39 2.05 5.96
C THR A 136 -11.43 0.72 5.24
N PHE A 137 -11.26 0.73 3.92
CA PHE A 137 -11.20 -0.49 3.11
C PHE A 137 -10.08 -1.44 3.59
N TRP A 138 -8.86 -0.93 3.80
CA TRP A 138 -7.74 -1.75 4.28
C TRP A 138 -7.93 -2.29 5.70
N ILE A 139 -8.56 -1.52 6.58
CA ILE A 139 -8.93 -2.00 7.92
C ILE A 139 -9.95 -3.12 7.83
N ALA A 140 -11.00 -2.96 7.01
CA ALA A 140 -12.02 -3.98 6.81
C ALA A 140 -11.42 -5.29 6.27
N GLU A 141 -10.55 -5.22 5.25
CA GLU A 141 -9.83 -6.37 4.71
C GLU A 141 -9.00 -7.10 5.79
N ALA A 142 -8.26 -6.35 6.62
CA ALA A 142 -7.46 -6.91 7.71
C ALA A 142 -8.31 -7.64 8.76
N ILE A 143 -9.47 -7.08 9.12
CA ILE A 143 -10.42 -7.66 10.07
C ILE A 143 -11.04 -8.92 9.47
N ILE A 144 -11.63 -8.82 8.28
CA ILE A 144 -12.35 -9.92 7.63
C ILE A 144 -11.42 -11.12 7.43
N LEU A 145 -10.25 -10.92 6.80
CA LEU A 145 -9.30 -11.99 6.58
C LEU A 145 -8.76 -12.54 7.90
N GLY A 146 -8.44 -11.66 8.86
CA GLY A 146 -7.87 -12.05 10.15
C GLY A 146 -8.81 -12.92 10.98
N LEU A 147 -10.09 -12.55 11.05
CA LEU A 147 -11.12 -13.29 11.78
C LEU A 147 -11.45 -14.61 11.10
N LEU A 148 -11.64 -14.62 9.77
CA LEU A 148 -11.92 -15.84 9.03
C LEU A 148 -10.76 -16.83 9.15
N TRP A 149 -9.52 -16.37 8.93
CA TRP A 149 -8.34 -17.23 9.02
C TRP A 149 -8.19 -17.81 10.43
N GLN A 150 -8.38 -17.00 11.47
CA GLN A 150 -8.32 -17.48 12.85
C GLN A 150 -9.38 -18.56 13.11
N LYS A 151 -10.63 -18.32 12.69
CA LYS A 151 -11.74 -19.25 12.87
C LYS A 151 -11.47 -20.60 12.20
N TYR A 152 -11.05 -20.60 10.93
CA TYR A 152 -10.80 -21.84 10.19
C TYR A 152 -9.53 -22.56 10.63
N LYS A 153 -8.50 -21.81 11.07
CA LYS A 153 -7.30 -22.42 11.65
C LYS A 153 -7.62 -23.20 12.92
N THR A 154 -8.43 -22.63 13.83
CA THR A 154 -8.84 -23.31 15.06
C THR A 154 -9.61 -24.59 14.74
N LYS A 155 -10.58 -24.54 13.80
CA LYS A 155 -11.36 -25.72 13.40
C LYS A 155 -10.53 -26.87 12.84
N LEU A 156 -9.47 -26.58 12.08
CA LEU A 156 -8.56 -27.62 11.55
C LEU A 156 -7.66 -28.25 12.62
N GLN A 157 -7.62 -27.66 13.83
CA GLN A 157 -6.82 -28.12 14.97
C GLN A 157 -7.70 -28.76 16.05
N GLU A 158 -9.03 -28.75 15.89
CA GLU A 158 -9.96 -29.50 16.72
C GLU A 158 -9.86 -31.01 16.34
N PRO A 159 -9.69 -31.91 17.33
CA PRO A 159 -9.51 -33.35 17.10
C PRO A 159 -10.77 -34.04 16.57
#